data_AF-A0A966HI73-F1
#
_entry.id   AF-A0A966HI73-F1
#
_cell.length_a   1.000
_cell.length_b   1.000
_cell.length_c   1.000
_cell.angle_alpha   90.00
_cell.angle_beta   90.00
_cell.angle_gamma   90.00
#
_symmetry.space_group_name_H-M   'P 1'
#
loop_
_entity.id
_entity.type
_entity.pdbx_description
1 polymer ?
#
loop_
_entity_poly.entity_id
_entity_poly.type
_entity_poly.pdbx_seq_one_letter_code
_entity_poly.pdbx_strand_id
1 'polypeptide(L)'
;MFQLDDKFLQDIGLADLPEDQKQAFLQHIYSELELRVGTKLSEGLSEDQMAEFETFIDRDEEAIRKWFAQYMPGYADLPDYQRLKTAAPAEVGEIDVMAEYGSLKWLEFHRPDYRDVVAAELESMKKEILANKDTILDVK
;
A
#
# COMPACT_ATOMS: atom_id res chain seq x y z
N MET A 1 11.07 5.08 6.50
CA MET A 1 9.68 5.13 6.02
C MET A 1 9.76 5.97 4.75
N PHE A 2 9.42 5.42 3.59
CA PHE A 2 9.51 6.16 2.33
C PHE A 2 8.45 7.25 2.33
N GLN A 3 8.85 8.48 2.05
CA GLN A 3 7.97 9.64 1.99
C GLN A 3 8.01 10.17 0.57
N LEU A 4 6.88 10.06 -0.14
CA LEU A 4 6.68 10.73 -1.42
C LEU A 4 6.21 12.15 -1.12
N ASP A 5 7.18 13.06 -1.01
CA ASP A 5 7.01 14.46 -0.65
C ASP A 5 7.87 15.37 -1.55
N ASP A 6 7.94 16.67 -1.24
CA ASP A 6 8.80 17.61 -1.97
C ASP A 6 10.28 17.19 -1.99
N LYS A 7 10.76 16.45 -0.99
CA LYS A 7 12.14 15.96 -0.97
C LYS A 7 12.34 14.85 -2.00
N PHE A 8 11.36 13.95 -2.16
CA PHE A 8 11.36 13.00 -3.26
C PHE A 8 11.37 13.71 -4.62
N LEU A 9 10.53 14.74 -4.80
CA LEU A 9 10.50 15.53 -6.04
C LEU A 9 11.83 16.23 -6.30
N GLN A 10 12.48 16.74 -5.26
CA GLN A 10 13.82 17.32 -5.35
C GLN A 10 14.87 16.31 -5.80
N ASP A 11 14.83 15.10 -5.24
CA ASP A 11 15.75 14.01 -5.59
C ASP A 11 15.65 13.58 -7.07
N ILE A 12 14.46 13.63 -7.66
CA ILE A 12 14.24 13.36 -9.09
C ILE A 12 14.36 14.63 -9.97
N GLY A 13 14.61 15.78 -9.33
CA GLY A 13 14.77 17.08 -9.97
C GLY A 13 13.49 17.61 -10.62
N LEU A 14 12.33 17.30 -10.03
CA LEU A 14 11.01 17.85 -10.36
C LEU A 14 10.53 18.86 -9.29
N ALA A 15 11.42 19.35 -8.44
CA ALA A 15 11.10 20.33 -7.41
C ALA A 15 10.62 21.69 -7.96
N ASP A 16 10.95 22.02 -9.21
CA ASP A 16 10.57 23.27 -9.88
C ASP A 16 9.16 23.21 -10.51
N LEU A 17 8.48 22.06 -10.44
CA LEU A 17 7.10 21.96 -10.94
C LEU A 17 6.13 22.83 -10.12
N PRO A 18 5.07 23.36 -10.74
CA PRO A 18 3.96 23.99 -10.01
C PRO A 18 3.34 23.07 -8.95
N GLU A 19 2.87 23.61 -7.82
CA GLU A 19 2.31 22.81 -6.71
C GLU A 19 1.17 21.88 -7.14
N ASP A 20 0.30 22.33 -8.05
CA ASP A 20 -0.79 21.52 -8.62
C ASP A 20 -0.25 20.30 -9.41
N GLN A 21 0.81 20.51 -10.19
CA GLN A 21 1.46 19.43 -10.94
C GLN A 21 2.24 18.49 -10.02
N LYS A 22 2.92 19.03 -9.00
CA LYS A 22 3.60 18.22 -7.97
C LYS A 22 2.63 17.29 -7.27
N GLN A 23 1.49 17.80 -6.82
CA GLN A 23 0.47 17.01 -6.14
C GLN A 23 -0.10 15.93 -7.07
N ALA A 24 -0.45 16.28 -8.30
CA ALA A 24 -0.94 15.31 -9.28
C ALA A 24 0.11 14.23 -9.58
N PHE A 25 1.38 14.60 -9.70
CA PHE A 25 2.48 13.67 -9.97
C PHE A 25 2.75 12.74 -8.78
N LEU A 26 2.77 13.28 -7.56
CA LEU A 26 2.90 12.47 -6.35
C LEU A 26 1.74 11.48 -6.22
N GLN A 27 0.50 11.91 -6.45
CA GLN A 27 -0.67 11.03 -6.45
C GLN A 27 -0.53 9.91 -7.49
N HIS A 28 -0.10 10.25 -8.71
CA HIS A 28 0.12 9.26 -9.76
C HIS A 28 1.19 8.24 -9.35
N ILE A 29 2.31 8.69 -8.76
CA ILE A 29 3.35 7.79 -8.25
C ILE A 29 2.83 6.89 -7.13
N TYR A 30 2.00 7.41 -6.21
CA TYR A 30 1.39 6.59 -5.18
C TYR A 30 0.54 5.46 -5.78
N SER A 31 -0.36 5.79 -6.71
CA SER A 31 -1.22 4.79 -7.34
C SER A 31 -0.42 3.75 -8.14
N GLU A 32 0.62 4.19 -8.87
CA GLU A 32 1.50 3.27 -9.60
C GLU A 32 2.32 2.39 -8.66
N LEU A 33 2.82 2.94 -7.56
CA LEU A 33 3.56 2.18 -6.56
C LEU A 33 2.65 1.11 -5.93
N GLU A 34 1.42 1.48 -5.54
CA GLU A 34 0.44 0.54 -5.00
C GLU A 34 0.15 -0.61 -5.99
N LEU A 35 -0.04 -0.30 -7.27
CA LEU A 35 -0.27 -1.31 -8.30
C LEU A 35 0.92 -2.26 -8.49
N ARG A 36 2.13 -1.70 -8.60
CA ARG A 36 3.36 -2.49 -8.80
C ARG A 36 3.68 -3.34 -7.59
N VAL A 37 3.59 -2.77 -6.40
CA VAL A 37 3.77 -3.48 -5.14
C VAL A 37 2.71 -4.58 -5.02
N GLY A 38 1.43 -4.30 -5.28
CA GLY A 38 0.39 -5.33 -5.28
C GLY A 38 0.68 -6.50 -6.22
N THR A 39 1.17 -6.20 -7.43
CA THR A 39 1.57 -7.21 -8.41
C THR A 39 2.78 -8.03 -7.95
N LYS A 40 3.81 -7.38 -7.40
CA LYS A 40 4.98 -8.10 -6.86
C LYS A 40 4.70 -8.88 -5.59
N LEU A 41 3.75 -8.42 -4.80
CA LEU A 41 3.29 -9.13 -3.63
C LEU A 41 2.44 -10.34 -3.99
N SER A 42 1.74 -10.32 -5.12
CA SER A 42 1.03 -11.48 -5.65
C SER A 42 1.97 -12.49 -6.32
N GLU A 43 3.10 -12.04 -6.89
CA GLU A 43 4.16 -12.92 -7.38
C GLU A 43 4.71 -13.81 -6.25
N GLY A 44 4.55 -15.12 -6.40
CA GLY A 44 5.03 -16.12 -5.43
C GLY A 44 4.01 -16.53 -4.37
N LEU A 45 2.81 -15.94 -4.36
CA LEU A 45 1.69 -16.44 -3.58
C LEU A 45 1.00 -17.60 -4.31
N SER A 46 0.53 -18.58 -3.54
CA SER A 46 -0.34 -19.64 -4.06
C SER A 46 -1.75 -19.09 -4.35
N GLU A 47 -2.52 -19.80 -5.18
CA GLU A 47 -3.92 -19.43 -5.49
C GLU A 47 -4.76 -19.32 -4.22
N ASP A 48 -4.60 -20.24 -3.26
CA ASP A 48 -5.31 -20.21 -1.98
C ASP A 48 -4.95 -18.97 -1.14
N GLN A 49 -3.68 -18.59 -1.12
CA GLN A 49 -3.22 -17.39 -0.42
C GLN A 49 -3.72 -16.11 -1.07
N MET A 50 -3.76 -16.08 -2.40
CA MET A 50 -4.30 -14.96 -3.16
C MET A 50 -5.79 -14.80 -2.89
N ALA A 51 -6.56 -15.90 -2.96
CA ALA A 51 -7.98 -15.90 -2.64
C ALA A 51 -8.24 -15.46 -1.19
N GLU A 52 -7.43 -15.90 -0.22
CA GLU A 52 -7.54 -15.45 1.17
C GLU A 52 -7.28 -13.94 1.29
N PHE A 53 -6.26 -13.42 0.59
CA PHE A 53 -5.95 -11.99 0.60
C PHE A 53 -7.06 -11.15 -0.08
N GLU A 54 -7.62 -11.62 -1.18
CA GLU A 54 -8.72 -10.96 -1.90
C GLU A 54 -9.94 -10.72 -1.00
N THR A 55 -10.22 -11.62 -0.05
CA THR A 55 -11.35 -11.43 0.89
C THR A 55 -11.24 -10.14 1.71
N PHE A 56 -10.03 -9.70 2.05
CA PHE A 56 -9.81 -8.42 2.72
C PHE A 56 -10.06 -7.24 1.78
N ILE A 57 -9.64 -7.35 0.52
CA ILE A 57 -9.82 -6.29 -0.49
C ILE A 57 -11.30 -6.09 -0.82
N ASP A 58 -12.02 -7.20 -0.99
CA ASP A 58 -13.45 -7.24 -1.30
C ASP A 58 -14.33 -6.93 -0.08
N ARG A 59 -13.74 -6.81 1.12
CA ARG A 59 -14.44 -6.59 2.38
C ARG A 59 -15.50 -7.67 2.66
N ASP A 60 -15.17 -8.91 2.35
CA ASP A 60 -16.05 -10.05 2.64
C ASP A 60 -16.10 -10.27 4.16
N GLU A 61 -17.16 -9.77 4.78
CA GLU A 61 -17.37 -9.84 6.22
C GLU A 61 -17.28 -11.28 6.76
N GLU A 62 -17.87 -12.25 6.08
CA GLU A 62 -17.90 -13.63 6.56
C GLU A 62 -16.50 -14.24 6.51
N ALA A 63 -15.80 -14.06 5.39
CA ALA A 63 -14.45 -14.57 5.21
C ALA A 63 -13.45 -13.90 6.16
N ILE A 64 -13.52 -12.57 6.30
CA ILE A 64 -12.65 -11.81 7.22
C ILE A 64 -12.86 -12.28 8.66
N ARG A 65 -14.12 -12.37 9.14
CA ARG A 65 -14.42 -12.85 10.50
C ARG A 65 -13.90 -14.27 10.72
N LYS A 66 -14.05 -15.14 9.73
CA LYS A 66 -13.53 -16.52 9.79
C LYS A 66 -12.01 -16.56 9.86
N TRP A 67 -11.32 -15.73 9.06
CA TRP A 67 -9.87 -15.61 9.08
C TRP A 67 -9.37 -15.19 10.47
N PHE A 68 -9.96 -14.14 11.04
CA PHE A 68 -9.61 -13.69 12.39
C PHE A 68 -9.88 -14.76 13.44
N ALA A 69 -11.01 -15.47 13.37
CA ALA A 69 -11.31 -16.55 14.30
C ALA A 69 -10.28 -17.70 14.22
N GLN A 70 -9.74 -17.97 13.03
CA GLN A 70 -8.78 -19.05 12.78
C GLN A 70 -7.35 -18.67 13.16
N TYR A 71 -6.86 -17.51 12.70
CA TYR A 71 -5.45 -17.13 12.80
C TYR A 71 -5.15 -16.14 13.93
N MET A 72 -6.13 -15.31 14.30
CA MET A 72 -5.95 -14.25 15.30
C MET A 72 -7.13 -14.17 16.29
N PRO A 73 -7.45 -15.25 17.02
CA PRO A 73 -8.50 -15.20 18.02
C PRO A 73 -8.13 -14.16 19.10
N GLY A 74 -9.07 -13.27 19.42
CA GLY A 74 -8.82 -12.17 20.36
C GLY A 74 -8.10 -10.96 19.75
N TYR A 75 -8.04 -10.83 18.42
CA TYR A 75 -7.51 -9.63 17.75
C TYR A 75 -8.13 -8.33 18.27
N ALA A 76 -9.40 -8.39 18.69
CA ALA A 76 -10.14 -7.26 19.25
C ALA A 76 -9.48 -6.67 20.50
N ASP A 77 -8.76 -7.46 21.30
CA ASP A 77 -8.08 -6.99 22.52
C ASP A 77 -6.66 -6.50 22.25
N LEU A 78 -6.15 -6.64 21.01
CA LEU A 78 -4.79 -6.24 20.68
C LEU A 78 -4.64 -4.72 20.67
N PRO A 79 -3.59 -4.16 21.31
CA PRO A 79 -3.36 -2.72 21.35
C PRO A 79 -3.26 -2.09 19.96
N ASP A 80 -2.68 -2.78 18.99
CA ASP A 80 -2.50 -2.24 17.64
C ASP A 80 -3.81 -2.19 16.86
N TYR A 81 -4.69 -3.18 17.03
CA TYR A 81 -6.04 -3.13 16.46
C TYR A 81 -6.88 -2.00 17.07
N GLN A 82 -6.82 -1.84 18.40
CA GLN A 82 -7.53 -0.76 19.09
C GLN A 82 -7.05 0.63 18.65
N ARG A 83 -5.74 0.78 18.42
CA ARG A 83 -5.16 2.01 17.85
C ARG A 83 -5.70 2.27 16.45
N LEU A 84 -5.71 1.27 15.57
CA LEU A 84 -6.24 1.42 14.22
C LEU A 84 -7.71 1.82 14.25
N LYS A 85 -8.53 1.11 15.04
CA LYS A 85 -9.95 1.40 15.23
C LYS A 85 -10.20 2.82 15.76
N THR A 86 -9.34 3.33 16.63
CA THR A 86 -9.45 4.69 17.20
C THR A 86 -8.99 5.76 16.22
N ALA A 87 -8.00 5.45 15.37
CA ALA A 87 -7.48 6.36 14.34
C ALA A 87 -8.39 6.42 13.10
N ALA A 88 -9.18 5.36 12.87
CA ALA A 88 -10.12 5.30 11.76
C ALA A 88 -11.20 6.40 11.88
N PRO A 89 -11.56 7.07 10.76
CA PRO A 89 -12.68 8.00 10.71
C PRO A 89 -14.00 7.35 11.13
N ALA A 90 -14.94 8.15 11.65
CA ALA A 90 -16.22 7.64 12.14
C ALA A 90 -17.09 7.02 11.02
N GLU A 91 -16.81 7.36 9.76
CA GLU A 91 -17.47 6.83 8.57
C GLU A 91 -16.98 5.42 8.19
N VAL A 92 -15.84 4.98 8.71
CA VAL A 92 -15.24 3.68 8.40
C VAL A 92 -15.91 2.61 9.26
N GLY A 93 -16.47 1.59 8.61
CA GLY A 93 -17.14 0.49 9.30
C GLY A 93 -16.16 -0.41 10.04
N GLU A 94 -16.66 -1.19 11.00
CA GLU A 94 -15.82 -2.18 11.69
C GLU A 94 -15.19 -3.18 10.72
N ILE A 95 -15.92 -3.59 9.68
CA ILE A 95 -15.40 -4.50 8.65
C ILE A 95 -14.27 -3.87 7.85
N ASP A 96 -14.34 -2.58 7.53
CA ASP A 96 -13.25 -1.88 6.85
C ASP A 96 -11.98 -1.85 7.70
N VAL A 97 -12.11 -1.55 9.01
CA VAL A 97 -10.98 -1.59 9.95
C VAL A 97 -10.42 -3.01 10.08
N MET A 98 -11.29 -4.03 10.13
CA MET A 98 -10.89 -5.42 10.18
C MET A 98 -10.18 -5.85 8.89
N ALA A 99 -10.68 -5.44 7.73
CA ALA A 99 -10.08 -5.70 6.43
C ALA A 99 -8.67 -5.10 6.34
N GLU A 100 -8.53 -3.83 6.71
CA GLU A 100 -7.24 -3.14 6.73
C GLU A 100 -6.27 -3.82 7.70
N TYR A 101 -6.67 -4.05 8.94
CA TYR A 101 -5.83 -4.73 9.93
C TYR A 101 -5.45 -6.16 9.51
N GLY A 102 -6.42 -6.89 8.95
CA GLY A 102 -6.26 -8.26 8.48
C GLY A 102 -5.26 -8.34 7.34
N SER A 103 -5.40 -7.48 6.32
CA SER A 103 -4.47 -7.41 5.20
C SER A 103 -3.03 -7.12 5.64
N LEU A 104 -2.84 -6.22 6.62
CA LEU A 104 -1.52 -5.90 7.18
C LEU A 104 -0.92 -7.11 7.91
N LYS A 105 -1.70 -7.79 8.75
CA LYS A 105 -1.25 -8.98 9.49
C LYS A 105 -0.97 -10.15 8.57
N TRP A 106 -1.80 -10.31 7.54
CA TRP A 106 -1.61 -11.31 6.51
C TRP A 106 -0.27 -11.13 5.79
N LEU A 107 0.05 -9.89 5.39
CA LEU A 107 1.34 -9.54 4.78
C LEU A 107 2.51 -9.79 5.75
N GLU A 108 2.36 -9.48 7.05
CA GLU A 108 3.40 -9.79 8.04
C GLU A 108 3.69 -11.30 8.15
N PHE A 109 2.67 -12.15 8.03
CA PHE A 109 2.84 -13.60 8.09
C PHE A 109 3.41 -14.21 6.81
N HIS A 110 2.96 -13.72 5.65
CA HIS A 110 3.25 -14.35 4.35
C HIS A 110 4.32 -13.63 3.52
N ARG A 111 4.54 -12.34 3.74
CA ARG A 111 5.47 -11.47 2.99
C ARG A 111 6.36 -10.66 3.95
N PRO A 112 7.30 -11.32 4.66
CA PRO A 112 8.28 -10.60 5.48
C PRO A 112 9.18 -9.67 4.63
N ASP A 113 9.29 -9.94 3.34
CA ASP A 113 9.96 -9.14 2.32
C ASP A 113 9.14 -7.93 1.83
N TYR A 114 7.91 -7.71 2.33
CA TYR A 114 7.04 -6.59 1.90
C TYR A 114 7.77 -5.26 1.85
N ARG A 115 8.55 -4.95 2.89
CA ARG A 115 9.31 -3.70 2.97
C ARG A 115 10.41 -3.60 1.92
N ASP A 116 11.04 -4.73 1.60
CA ASP A 116 12.10 -4.80 0.60
C ASP A 116 11.51 -4.69 -0.81
N VAL A 117 10.34 -5.28 -1.06
CA VAL A 117 9.59 -5.15 -2.32
C VAL A 117 9.18 -3.70 -2.55
N VAL A 118 8.56 -3.04 -1.56
CA VAL A 118 8.19 -1.61 -1.65
C VAL A 118 9.42 -0.74 -1.93
N ALA A 119 10.54 -1.01 -1.24
CA ALA A 119 11.79 -0.28 -1.47
C ALA A 119 12.32 -0.49 -2.90
N ALA A 120 12.32 -1.73 -3.38
CA ALA A 120 12.82 -2.08 -4.71
C ALA A 120 11.98 -1.46 -5.83
N GLU A 121 10.66 -1.54 -5.74
CA GLU A 121 9.74 -0.96 -6.74
C GLU A 121 9.83 0.56 -6.76
N LEU A 122 9.91 1.21 -5.60
CA LEU A 122 10.10 2.66 -5.52
C LEU A 122 11.43 3.10 -6.15
N GLU A 123 12.52 2.39 -5.87
CA GLU A 123 13.82 2.67 -6.49
C GLU A 123 13.82 2.43 -8.00
N SER A 124 13.08 1.42 -8.49
CA SER A 124 12.88 1.21 -9.93
C SER A 124 12.13 2.39 -10.55
N MET A 125 11.00 2.79 -9.96
CA MET A 125 10.22 3.94 -10.43
C MET A 125 11.05 5.22 -10.43
N LYS A 126 11.85 5.46 -9.39
CA LYS A 126 12.76 6.62 -9.33
C LYS A 126 13.72 6.66 -10.53
N LYS A 127 14.31 5.51 -10.88
CA LYS A 127 15.20 5.40 -12.05
C LYS A 127 14.46 5.59 -13.37
N GLU A 128 13.26 5.04 -13.49
CA GLU A 128 12.40 5.20 -14.68
C GLU A 128 12.01 6.67 -14.89
N ILE A 129 11.60 7.37 -13.82
CA ILE A 129 11.25 8.79 -13.88
C ILE A 129 12.48 9.62 -14.26
N LEU A 130 13.65 9.34 -13.66
CA LEU A 130 14.89 10.03 -14.01
C LEU A 130 15.31 9.80 -15.47
N ALA A 131 15.11 8.58 -15.99
CA ALA A 131 15.43 8.24 -17.38
C ALA A 131 14.46 8.87 -18.38
N ASN A 132 13.18 9.02 -18.01
CA ASN A 132 12.14 9.62 -18.86
C ASN A 132 11.87 11.09 -18.53
N LYS A 133 12.70 11.70 -17.67
CA LYS A 133 12.50 13.06 -17.16
C LYS A 133 12.34 14.07 -18.27
N ASP A 134 13.17 13.98 -19.31
CA ASP A 134 13.11 14.89 -20.45
C ASP A 134 11.79 14.71 -21.21
N THR A 135 11.31 13.48 -21.42
CA THR A 135 10.03 13.22 -22.09
C THR A 135 8.81 13.70 -21.29
N ILE A 136 8.88 13.63 -19.95
CA ILE A 136 7.83 14.13 -19.05
C ILE A 136 7.77 15.67 -19.08
N LEU A 137 8.92 16.34 -19.23
CA LEU A 137 9.03 17.80 -19.25
C LEU A 137 8.88 18.43 -20.65
N ASP A 138 9.04 17.64 -21.72
CA ASP A 138 8.93 18.09 -23.12
C ASP A 138 7.48 18.16 -23.63
N VAL A 139 6.48 17.77 -22.83
CA VAL A 139 5.06 18.03 -23.14
C VAL A 139 4.75 19.51 -22.90
N LYS A 140 5.26 20.36 -23.80
CA LYS A 140 4.88 21.77 -23.95
C LYS A 140 4.04 21.99 -25.19
#